data_AF-A0A1H0GP32-F1
#
_entry.id   AF-A0A1H0GP32-F1
#
_cell.length_a   1.000
_cell.length_b   1.000
_cell.length_c   1.000
_cell.angle_alpha   90.00
_cell.angle_beta   90.00
_cell.angle_gamma   90.00
#
_symmetry.space_group_name_H-M   'P 1'
#
loop_
_entity.id
_entity.type
_entity.pdbx_description
1 polymer ?
#
loop_
_entity_poly.entity_id
_entity_poly.type
_entity_poly.pdbx_seq_one_letter_code
_entity_poly.pdbx_strand_id
1 'polypeptide(L)'
;MPIESIRDVRAHLAEVVDRADRDDQPTVITRRGKEVAAVVSIEVLRKYQQWEEREINRIIDERMADRSPGVPIEDVMRETLARSE
;
A
#
# COMPACT_ATOMS: atom_id res chain seq x y z
N MET A 1 -5.07 -16.93 -4.46
CA MET A 1 -4.31 -16.42 -3.31
C MET A 1 -4.81 -17.17 -2.08
N PRO A 2 -4.02 -18.13 -1.54
CA PRO A 2 -4.36 -18.84 -0.31
C PRO A 2 -4.72 -17.90 0.84
N ILE A 3 -5.70 -18.29 1.66
CA ILE A 3 -6.12 -17.56 2.87
C ILE A 3 -5.99 -18.53 4.04
N GLU A 4 -5.17 -18.18 5.01
CA GLU A 4 -4.81 -19.07 6.11
C GLU A 4 -4.87 -18.33 7.45
N SER A 5 -5.16 -19.04 8.54
CA SER A 5 -5.16 -18.39 9.86
C SER A 5 -3.73 -18.15 10.34
N ILE A 6 -3.54 -17.13 11.18
CA ILE A 6 -2.24 -16.86 11.81
C ILE A 6 -1.71 -18.06 12.64
N ARG A 7 -2.60 -18.95 13.09
CA ARG A 7 -2.22 -20.18 13.79
C ARG A 7 -1.62 -21.21 12.83
N ASP A 8 -2.23 -21.37 11.67
CA ASP A 8 -1.80 -22.34 10.65
C ASP A 8 -0.48 -21.88 10.04
N VAL A 9 -0.39 -20.60 9.64
CA VAL A 9 0.85 -20.00 9.11
C VAL A 9 2.03 -20.17 10.07
N ARG A 10 1.82 -20.06 11.39
CA ARG A 10 2.88 -20.27 12.38
C ARG A 10 3.37 -21.72 12.41
N ALA A 11 2.53 -22.70 12.09
CA ALA A 11 2.90 -24.11 12.09
C ALA A 11 3.81 -24.49 10.90
N HIS A 12 3.71 -23.77 9.78
CA HIS A 12 4.45 -24.06 8.54
C HIS A 12 4.93 -22.77 7.84
N LEU A 13 5.49 -21.82 8.60
CA LEU A 13 5.88 -20.51 8.05
C LEU A 13 6.91 -20.64 6.92
N ALA A 14 7.85 -21.58 7.03
CA ALA A 14 8.87 -21.82 6.01
C ALA A 14 8.24 -22.14 4.64
N GLU A 15 7.21 -22.99 4.61
CA GLU A 15 6.49 -23.34 3.38
C GLU A 15 5.76 -22.12 2.78
N VAL A 16 5.12 -21.32 3.63
CA VAL A 16 4.41 -20.10 3.21
C VAL A 16 5.39 -19.08 2.60
N VAL A 17 6.60 -18.98 3.16
CA VAL A 17 7.66 -18.11 2.62
C VAL A 17 8.23 -18.67 1.32
N ASP A 18 8.52 -19.97 1.25
CA ASP A 18 9.03 -20.61 0.03
C ASP A 18 8.05 -20.46 -1.14
N ARG A 19 6.75 -20.59 -0.88
CA ARG A 19 5.67 -20.38 -1.87
C ARG A 19 5.65 -18.94 -2.38
N ALA A 20 5.86 -17.97 -1.50
CA ALA A 20 5.93 -16.57 -1.90
C ALA A 20 7.21 -16.28 -2.70
N ASP A 21 8.35 -16.85 -2.32
CA ASP A 21 9.65 -16.59 -2.95
C ASP A 21 9.83 -17.29 -4.30
N ARG A 22 9.41 -18.57 -4.41
CA ARG A 22 9.68 -19.40 -5.60
C ARG A 22 8.52 -19.47 -6.57
N ASP A 23 7.30 -19.51 -6.06
CA ASP A 23 6.09 -19.69 -6.87
C ASP A 23 5.39 -18.35 -7.17
N ASP A 24 5.95 -17.24 -6.67
CA ASP A 24 5.39 -15.88 -6.70
C ASP A 24 3.91 -15.86 -6.31
N GLN A 25 3.54 -16.71 -5.34
CA GLN A 25 2.16 -16.90 -4.90
C GLN A 25 1.96 -16.31 -3.49
N PRO A 26 1.30 -15.14 -3.38
CA PRO A 26 1.01 -14.51 -2.09
C PRO A 26 0.07 -15.37 -1.23
N THR A 27 0.20 -15.25 0.09
CA THR A 27 -0.72 -15.86 1.06
C THR A 27 -1.28 -14.82 2.01
N VAL A 28 -2.61 -14.74 2.14
CA VAL A 28 -3.30 -13.85 3.08
C VAL A 28 -3.38 -14.50 4.45
N ILE A 29 -3.04 -13.74 5.48
CA ILE A 29 -3.11 -14.16 6.87
C ILE A 29 -4.36 -13.56 7.50
N THR A 30 -5.15 -14.42 8.15
CA THR A 30 -6.33 -14.02 8.92
C THR A 30 -6.13 -14.16 10.42
N ARG A 31 -6.82 -13.31 11.20
CA ARG A 31 -6.92 -13.42 12.65
C ARG A 31 -8.39 -13.25 13.05
N ARG A 32 -8.96 -14.26 13.70
CA ARG A 32 -10.39 -14.30 14.06
C ARG A 32 -11.30 -14.07 12.85
N GLY A 33 -10.96 -14.67 11.70
CA GLY A 33 -11.72 -14.56 10.45
C GLY A 33 -11.57 -13.24 9.69
N LYS A 34 -10.74 -12.30 10.16
CA LYS A 34 -10.44 -11.04 9.45
C LYS A 34 -9.07 -11.11 8.80
N GLU A 35 -8.95 -10.63 7.57
CA GLU A 35 -7.67 -10.44 6.89
C GLU A 35 -6.85 -9.36 7.61
N VAL A 36 -5.58 -9.64 7.90
CA VAL A 36 -4.72 -8.73 8.70
C VAL A 36 -3.32 -8.53 8.14
N ALA A 37 -2.84 -9.44 7.30
CA ALA A 37 -1.51 -9.35 6.69
C ALA A 37 -1.45 -10.25 5.44
N ALA A 38 -0.36 -10.16 4.69
CA ALA A 38 -0.04 -11.10 3.63
C ALA A 38 1.47 -11.38 3.63
N VAL A 39 1.84 -12.57 3.17
CA VAL A 39 3.22 -12.91 2.81
C VAL A 39 3.33 -12.80 1.30
N VAL A 40 4.28 -12.01 0.82
CA VAL A 40 4.59 -11.75 -0.59
C VAL A 40 6.10 -11.87 -0.79
N SER A 41 6.54 -12.06 -2.03
CA SER A 41 7.97 -11.99 -2.35
C SER A 41 8.53 -10.60 -2.04
N ILE A 42 9.82 -10.55 -1.65
CA ILE A 42 10.50 -9.28 -1.37
C ILE A 42 10.58 -8.39 -2.61
N GLU A 43 10.66 -8.99 -3.80
CA GLU A 43 10.65 -8.27 -5.06
C GLU A 43 9.31 -7.57 -5.33
N VAL A 44 8.19 -8.25 -5.09
CA VAL A 44 6.86 -7.67 -5.22
C VAL A 44 6.68 -6.50 -4.25
N LEU A 45 7.09 -6.66 -2.99
CA LEU A 45 7.04 -5.57 -2.01
C LEU A 45 7.83 -4.35 -2.47
N ARG A 46 9.07 -4.55 -2.94
CA ARG A 46 9.93 -3.46 -3.44
C ARG A 46 9.34 -2.79 -4.68
N LYS A 47 8.80 -3.56 -5.64
CA LYS A 47 8.15 -3.01 -6.84
C LYS A 47 6.93 -2.19 -6.47
N TYR A 48 6.11 -2.68 -5.54
CA TYR A 48 4.94 -1.95 -5.06
C TYR A 48 5.32 -0.60 -4.47
N GLN A 49 6.32 -0.55 -3.58
CA GLN A 49 6.82 0.70 -3.01
C GLN A 49 7.33 1.68 -4.07
N GLN A 50 8.06 1.19 -5.07
CA GLN A 50 8.51 2.03 -6.18
C GLN A 50 7.37 2.53 -7.06
N TRP A 51 6.33 1.72 -7.28
CA TRP A 51 5.15 2.13 -8.04
C TRP A 51 4.34 3.18 -7.32
N GLU A 52 4.15 3.03 -6.01
CA GLU A 52 3.50 4.02 -5.17
C GLU A 52 4.21 5.39 -5.28
N GLU A 53 5.53 5.41 -5.17
CA GLU A 53 6.32 6.63 -5.33
C GLU A 53 6.22 7.23 -6.74
N ARG A 54 6.29 6.41 -7.79
CA ARG A 54 6.14 6.88 -9.18
C ARG A 54 4.76 7.46 -9.46
N GLU A 55 3.72 6.84 -8.92
CA GLU A 55 2.35 7.30 -9.12
C GLU A 55 2.11 8.65 -8.45
N ILE A 56 2.65 8.84 -7.24
CA ILE A 56 2.64 10.14 -6.57
C ILE A 56 3.37 11.19 -7.42
N ASN A 57 4.56 10.87 -7.91
CA ASN A 57 5.34 11.79 -8.75
C ASN A 57 4.61 12.12 -10.06
N ARG A 58 3.95 11.14 -10.70
CA ARG A 58 3.12 11.36 -11.89
C ARG A 58 2.03 12.39 -11.63
N ILE A 59 1.32 12.28 -10.51
CA ILE A 59 0.25 13.23 -10.14
C ILE A 59 0.82 14.63 -9.91
N ILE A 60 2.00 14.73 -9.29
CA ILE A 60 2.69 16.02 -9.09
C ILE A 60 3.06 16.61 -10.45
N ASP A 61 3.71 15.85 -11.32
CA ASP A 61 4.14 16.30 -12.64
C ASP A 61 2.95 16.75 -13.49
N GLU A 62 1.84 16.00 -13.48
CA GLU A 62 0.59 16.36 -14.16
C GLU A 62 0.02 17.69 -13.66
N ARG A 63 -0.01 17.91 -12.33
CA ARG A 63 -0.50 19.16 -11.75
C ARG A 63 0.45 20.34 -11.97
N MET A 64 1.75 20.11 -12.00
CA MET A 64 2.75 21.15 -12.26
C MET A 64 2.83 21.52 -13.75
N ALA A 65 2.48 20.58 -14.64
CA ALA A 65 2.34 20.83 -16.07
C ALA A 65 1.10 21.67 -16.40
N ASP A 66 0.05 21.57 -15.59
CA ASP A 66 -1.10 22.47 -15.64
C ASP A 66 -0.65 23.89 -15.23
N ARG A 67 -0.86 24.86 -16.14
CA ARG A 67 -0.50 26.28 -15.91
C ARG A 67 -1.57 27.04 -15.13
N SER A 68 -2.61 26.35 -14.66
CA SER A 68 -3.62 26.93 -13.80
C SER A 68 -2.96 27.55 -12.55
N PRO A 69 -3.34 28.78 -12.16
CA PRO A 69 -2.82 29.39 -10.95
C PRO A 69 -3.06 28.49 -9.73
N GLY A 70 -2.02 28.27 -8.94
CA GLY A 70 -2.16 27.58 -7.65
C GLY A 70 -3.03 28.39 -6.68
N VAL A 71 -3.54 27.73 -5.65
CA VAL A 71 -4.28 28.41 -4.56
C VAL A 71 -3.26 28.94 -3.54
N PRO A 72 -3.29 30.24 -3.18
CA PRO A 72 -2.45 30.78 -2.11
C PRO A 72 -2.66 30.05 -0.78
N ILE A 73 -1.58 29.85 -0.04
CA ILE A 73 -1.63 29.08 1.22
C ILE A 73 -2.54 29.75 2.26
N GLU A 74 -2.65 31.08 2.23
CA GLU A 74 -3.50 31.86 3.12
C GLU A 74 -4.99 31.57 2.91
N ASP A 75 -5.41 31.30 1.67
CA ASP A 75 -6.79 30.97 1.35
C ASP A 75 -7.12 29.52 1.73
N VAL A 76 -6.18 28.58 1.52
CA VAL A 76 -6.31 27.19 1.99
C VAL A 76 -6.44 27.13 3.52
N MET A 77 -5.60 27.88 4.23
CA MET A 77 -5.63 27.96 5.69
C MET A 77 -6.95 28.57 6.19
N ARG A 78 -7.45 29.62 5.52
CA ARG A 78 -8.74 30.24 5.85
C ARG A 78 -9.90 29.24 5.71
N GLU A 79 -9.96 28.48 4.61
CA GLU A 79 -11.00 27.46 4.40
C GLU A 79 -10.90 26.34 5.43
N THR A 80 -9.70 25.80 5.66
CA THR A 80 -9.49 24.65 6.54
C THR A 80 -9.80 24.97 8.00
N LEU A 81 -9.41 26.16 8.48
CA LEU A 81 -9.71 26.62 9.84
C LEU A 81 -11.20 27.00 10.01
N ALA A 82 -11.85 27.47 8.94
CA ALA A 82 -13.29 27.72 8.93
C ALA A 82 -14.12 26.42 8.93
N ARG A 83 -13.58 25.32 8.39
CA ARG A 83 -14.06 23.93 8.59
C ARG A 83 -13.59 23.37 9.94
N SER A 84 -13.86 24.09 11.03
CA SER A 84 -13.90 23.42 12.34
C SER A 84 -15.17 22.56 12.38
N GLU A 85 -15.08 21.29 12.84
CA GLU A 85 -16.14 20.25 12.82
C GLU A 85 -17.59 20.74 12.99
#